data_AF-A0A1D8PD51-F1
#
_entry.id   AF-A0A1D8PD51-F1
#
_cell.length_a   1.000
_cell.length_b   1.000
_cell.length_c   1.000
_cell.angle_alpha   90.00
_cell.angle_beta   90.00
_cell.angle_gamma   90.00
#
_symmetry.space_group_name_H-M   'P 1'
#
loop_
_entity.id
_entity.type
_entity.pdbx_description
1 polymer ?
#
loop_
_entity_poly.entity_id
_entity_poly.type
_entity_poly.pdbx_seq_one_letter_code
_entity_poly.pdbx_strand_id
1 'polypeptide(L)'
;MTDMSNTTTDGNVSSIVVPGQYISPTYKLENSNNDSSIPVKYIPGSGTIISNINIPSPNTSTNSVKSMPIIVSTILGNVSISPIDQTPTSKPSNNDDMVIDNEQTKSDEDKDKDKYVKSYLVSVIPKSTKHQSTTSTTTSNQSGSKAISAIALPKENDIVLVRITKITKIQAYCEIISLDTTTNILPDSGLGNNGNGSHVSMSITGSNSQHNFNQNSIASSQSTNQSVQIYELGENFKGIIRINDIRSTERDKLKLIDCFKPGDIVKAQVISLGDGSNYYLTTAKNELGVVFAKSENGAGDLMYPIDWQNMIDINSGVIEKRKNANPFLQ
;
A
#
# COMPACT_ATOMS: atom_id res chain seq x y z
N MET A 1 26.34 -1.57 30.15
CA MET A 1 25.09 -1.04 30.71
C MET A 1 24.87 0.29 30.01
N THR A 2 24.01 0.31 28.99
CA THR A 2 23.67 1.53 28.26
C THR A 2 22.24 1.83 28.63
N ASP A 3 22.02 2.97 29.29
CA ASP A 3 20.77 3.34 29.93
C ASP A 3 19.58 3.30 28.96
N MET A 4 18.62 2.42 29.28
CA MET A 4 17.26 2.47 28.75
C MET A 4 16.42 3.40 29.63
N SER A 5 16.59 4.71 29.47
CA SER A 5 15.76 5.71 30.13
C SER A 5 15.41 6.84 29.16
N ASN A 6 14.63 6.52 28.13
CA ASN A 6 13.81 7.50 27.42
C ASN A 6 12.41 6.92 27.21
N THR A 7 11.74 6.60 28.32
CA THR A 7 10.29 6.41 28.36
C THR A 7 9.66 7.73 28.76
N THR A 8 9.55 8.66 27.81
CA THR A 8 8.71 9.84 27.98
C THR A 8 7.39 9.56 27.28
N THR A 9 6.40 9.31 28.13
CA THR A 9 4.97 9.50 27.91
C THR A 9 4.71 10.78 27.12
N ASP A 10 3.67 10.76 26.30
CA ASP A 10 3.06 11.92 25.65
C ASP A 10 3.81 12.51 24.44
N GLY A 11 3.13 12.44 23.29
CA GLY A 11 3.24 13.40 22.19
C GLY A 11 4.64 13.68 21.64
N ASN A 12 4.97 13.05 20.50
CA ASN A 12 5.86 13.64 19.50
C ASN A 12 7.38 13.63 19.77
N VAL A 13 7.93 12.62 20.46
CA VAL A 13 9.39 12.42 20.46
C VAL A 13 9.78 11.57 19.26
N SER A 14 10.18 12.24 18.17
CA SER A 14 10.75 11.61 16.99
C SER A 14 12.12 11.02 17.30
N SER A 15 12.17 9.86 17.96
CA SER A 15 13.40 9.09 18.07
C SER A 15 13.67 8.40 16.74
N ILE A 16 14.89 8.56 16.25
CA ILE A 16 15.39 7.73 15.15
C ILE A 16 15.65 6.33 15.72
N VAL A 17 15.18 5.31 15.02
CA VAL A 17 15.38 3.91 15.38
C VAL A 17 16.12 3.17 14.27
N VAL A 18 16.90 2.17 14.68
CA VAL A 18 17.61 1.26 13.79
C VAL A 18 16.94 -0.13 13.79
N PRO A 19 17.12 -0.95 12.73
CA PRO A 19 16.64 -2.32 12.73
C PRO A 19 17.13 -3.12 13.95
N GLY A 20 16.23 -3.86 14.60
CA GLY A 20 16.49 -4.61 15.83
C GLY A 20 16.31 -3.82 17.12
N GLN A 21 16.15 -2.50 17.06
CA GLN A 21 15.93 -1.67 18.25
C GLN A 21 14.52 -1.85 18.82
N TYR A 22 14.45 -2.04 20.13
CA TYR A 22 13.19 -2.15 20.87
C TYR A 22 12.52 -0.78 21.02
N ILE A 23 11.22 -0.72 20.76
CA ILE A 23 10.43 0.52 20.80
C ILE A 23 9.55 0.56 22.06
N SER A 24 8.63 -0.41 22.18
CA SER A 24 7.63 -0.42 23.26
C SER A 24 7.13 -1.85 23.52
N PRO A 25 6.77 -2.23 24.77
CA PRO A 25 6.01 -3.44 25.02
C PRO A 25 4.63 -3.38 24.34
N THR A 26 4.07 -4.55 24.01
CA THR A 26 2.75 -4.66 23.36
C THR A 26 1.62 -4.14 24.25
N TYR A 27 1.77 -4.27 25.56
CA TYR A 27 0.83 -3.77 26.55
C TYR A 27 1.56 -2.91 27.56
N LYS A 28 1.00 -1.73 27.84
CA LYS A 28 1.47 -0.82 28.88
C LYS A 28 0.27 -0.42 29.72
N LEU A 29 0.49 -0.32 31.02
CA LEU A 29 -0.50 0.24 31.92
C LEU A 29 -0.19 1.72 32.08
N GLU A 30 -1.11 2.58 31.64
CA GLU A 30 -0.95 4.03 31.76
C GLU A 30 -1.74 4.52 32.98
N ASN A 31 -1.06 5.22 33.89
CA ASN A 31 -1.70 5.82 35.05
C ASN A 31 -2.42 7.08 34.58
N SER A 32 -3.75 7.06 34.54
CA SER A 32 -4.50 8.30 34.46
C SER A 32 -4.38 9.04 35.80
N ASN A 33 -4.36 10.37 35.78
CA ASN A 33 -4.30 11.22 36.97
C ASN A 33 -5.41 10.93 38.02
N ASN A 34 -6.41 10.12 37.66
CA ASN A 34 -7.50 9.66 38.52
C ASN A 34 -7.42 8.15 38.80
N ASP A 35 -6.38 7.69 39.52
CA ASP A 35 -6.20 6.36 40.18
C ASP A 35 -6.64 5.07 39.43
N SER A 36 -6.96 5.21 38.14
CA SER A 36 -7.50 4.19 37.26
C SER A 36 -6.48 3.97 36.18
N SER A 37 -5.88 2.80 36.25
CA SER A 37 -4.83 2.38 35.37
C SER A 37 -5.48 1.86 34.08
N ILE A 38 -5.29 2.60 32.99
CA ILE A 38 -5.92 2.29 31.71
C ILE A 38 -4.98 1.35 30.94
N PRO A 39 -5.44 0.15 30.53
CA PRO A 39 -4.65 -0.71 29.67
C PRO A 39 -4.52 -0.07 28.28
N VAL A 40 -3.26 0.11 27.84
CA VAL A 40 -2.91 0.60 26.52
C VAL A 40 -2.31 -0.54 25.71
N LYS A 41 -2.84 -0.77 24.50
CA LYS A 41 -2.34 -1.76 23.55
C LYS A 41 -1.60 -1.07 22.40
N TYR A 42 -0.37 -1.47 22.17
CA TYR A 42 0.41 -1.04 21.02
C TYR A 42 0.34 -2.13 19.93
N ILE A 43 -0.01 -1.74 18.71
CA ILE A 43 -0.15 -2.61 17.55
C ILE A 43 1.02 -2.33 16.60
N PRO A 44 1.76 -3.35 16.14
CA PRO A 44 2.84 -3.17 15.17
C PRO A 44 2.26 -2.72 13.82
N GLY A 45 2.80 -1.63 13.28
CA GLY A 45 2.53 -1.11 11.95
C GLY A 45 3.72 -1.29 11.00
N SER A 46 3.68 -0.57 9.88
CA SER A 46 4.75 -0.60 8.86
C SER A 46 6.12 -0.32 9.48
N GLY A 47 7.11 -1.16 9.16
CA GLY A 47 8.47 -1.02 9.68
C GLY A 47 8.69 -1.54 11.10
N THR A 48 7.73 -2.26 11.67
CA THR A 48 7.85 -2.88 12.98
C THR A 48 7.40 -4.34 12.97
N ILE A 49 7.90 -5.12 13.92
CA ILE A 49 7.49 -6.50 14.18
C ILE A 49 7.38 -6.73 15.69
N ILE A 50 6.54 -7.67 16.11
CA ILE A 50 6.54 -8.15 17.50
C ILE A 50 7.64 -9.20 17.65
N SER A 51 8.52 -8.99 18.61
CA SER A 51 9.54 -9.95 19.05
C SER A 51 9.30 -10.33 20.51
N ASN A 52 9.42 -11.62 20.79
CA ASN A 52 9.24 -12.19 22.10
C ASN A 52 10.59 -12.26 22.82
N ILE A 53 10.81 -11.41 23.82
CA ILE A 53 12.04 -11.49 24.64
C ILE A 53 11.84 -12.42 25.82
N ASN A 54 12.88 -13.20 26.13
CA ASN A 54 12.90 -14.09 27.28
C ASN A 54 13.44 -13.32 28.49
N ILE A 55 12.59 -13.09 29.49
CA ILE A 55 12.98 -12.45 30.74
C ILE A 55 13.37 -13.57 31.72
N PRO A 56 14.63 -13.63 32.19
CA PRO A 56 14.99 -14.55 33.26
C PRO A 56 14.27 -14.11 34.54
N SER A 57 13.42 -14.97 35.09
CA SER A 57 12.75 -14.74 36.37
C SER A 57 13.74 -14.99 37.51
N PRO A 58 14.09 -14.00 38.34
CA PRO A 58 15.18 -14.16 39.31
C PRO A 58 14.86 -15.06 40.52
N ASN A 59 13.65 -15.61 40.71
CA ASN A 59 13.25 -16.25 41.98
C ASN A 59 12.36 -17.51 41.89
N THR A 60 12.52 -18.36 40.87
CA THR A 60 11.76 -19.64 40.83
C THR A 60 12.63 -20.80 40.38
N SER A 61 12.74 -21.84 41.20
CA SER A 61 13.52 -23.07 40.98
C SER A 61 13.01 -23.97 39.84
N THR A 62 12.04 -23.49 39.07
CA THR A 62 11.49 -24.11 37.88
C THR A 62 11.86 -23.25 36.68
N ASN A 63 12.47 -23.83 35.63
CA ASN A 63 12.91 -23.19 34.37
C ASN A 63 11.79 -22.52 33.54
N SER A 64 10.82 -21.83 34.15
CA SER A 64 9.77 -21.10 33.45
C SER A 64 10.34 -19.79 32.90
N VAL A 65 10.76 -19.82 31.65
CA VAL A 65 11.14 -18.62 30.90
C VAL A 65 9.88 -17.78 30.65
N LYS A 66 9.80 -16.57 31.22
CA LYS A 66 8.69 -15.65 30.95
C LYS A 66 8.98 -14.88 29.67
N SER A 67 8.12 -15.04 28.66
CA SER A 67 8.24 -14.32 27.40
C SER A 67 7.45 -13.00 27.46
N MET A 68 8.07 -11.89 27.03
CA MET A 68 7.42 -10.58 26.92
C MET A 68 7.42 -10.11 25.46
N PRO A 69 6.23 -9.84 24.86
CA PRO A 69 6.14 -9.36 23.49
C PRO A 69 6.45 -7.86 23.41
N ILE A 70 7.51 -7.52 22.69
CA ILE A 70 8.01 -6.16 22.45
C ILE A 70 7.91 -5.83 20.97
N ILE A 71 7.53 -4.60 20.65
CA ILE A 71 7.57 -4.07 19.29
C ILE A 71 9.00 -3.63 18.98
N VAL A 72 9.55 -4.15 17.90
CA VAL A 72 10.92 -3.95 17.44
C VAL A 72 10.90 -3.29 16.07
N SER A 73 11.81 -2.34 15.83
CA SER A 73 11.98 -1.73 14.52
C SER A 73 12.61 -2.72 13.54
N THR A 74 12.15 -2.76 12.29
CA THR A 74 12.76 -3.55 11.20
C THR A 74 13.49 -2.68 10.19
N ILE A 75 13.32 -1.36 10.25
CA ILE A 75 13.87 -0.40 9.29
C ILE A 75 14.51 0.80 9.99
N LEU A 76 15.37 1.52 9.27
CA LEU A 76 15.92 2.79 9.72
C LEU A 76 14.89 3.90 9.47
N GLY A 77 14.50 4.63 10.51
CA GLY A 77 13.53 5.71 10.35
C GLY A 77 13.14 6.39 11.65
N ASN A 78 12.12 7.24 11.56
CA ASN A 78 11.54 7.89 12.72
C ASN A 78 10.33 7.10 13.19
N VAL A 79 10.19 6.90 14.50
CA VAL A 79 9.00 6.26 15.08
C VAL A 79 7.83 7.24 15.05
N SER A 80 6.68 6.77 14.58
CA SER A 80 5.39 7.45 14.64
C SER A 80 4.40 6.55 15.37
N ILE A 81 3.85 7.07 16.48
CA ILE A 81 2.83 6.40 17.28
C ILE A 81 1.53 7.19 17.13
N SER A 82 0.54 6.61 16.45
CA SER A 82 -0.77 7.25 16.26
C SER A 82 -1.87 6.51 17.04
N PRO A 83 -2.82 7.22 17.66
CA PRO A 83 -3.99 6.57 18.25
C PRO A 83 -4.85 5.91 17.16
N ILE A 84 -5.45 4.76 17.48
CA ILE A 84 -6.45 4.11 16.65
C ILE A 84 -7.80 4.38 17.31
N ASP A 85 -8.63 5.21 16.67
CA ASP A 85 -9.99 5.45 17.14
C ASP A 85 -10.81 4.15 16.95
N GLN A 86 -11.03 3.43 18.04
CA GLN A 86 -11.99 2.34 18.07
C GLN A 86 -13.39 2.95 18.21
N THR A 87 -14.02 3.33 17.10
CA THR A 87 -15.48 3.46 17.10
C THR A 87 -16.08 2.09 17.43
N PRO A 88 -16.93 1.96 18.47
CA PRO A 88 -17.60 0.70 18.76
C PRO A 88 -18.42 0.31 17.53
N THR A 89 -18.18 -0.89 17.01
CA THR A 89 -18.97 -1.48 15.95
C THR A 89 -20.42 -1.60 16.44
N SER A 90 -21.30 -0.72 15.92
CA SER A 90 -22.74 -0.89 16.08
C SER A 90 -23.15 -2.20 15.40
N LYS A 91 -23.67 -3.14 16.20
CA LYS A 91 -24.36 -4.33 15.68
C LYS A 91 -25.53 -3.87 14.78
N PRO A 92 -25.81 -4.55 13.65
CA PRO A 92 -26.95 -4.21 12.81
C PRO A 92 -28.25 -4.63 13.52
N SER A 93 -29.18 -3.69 13.70
CA SER A 93 -30.53 -3.98 14.16
C SER A 93 -31.35 -4.60 13.02
N ASN A 94 -31.57 -5.92 13.06
CA ASN A 94 -32.67 -6.55 12.34
C ASN A 94 -33.88 -6.52 13.27
N ASN A 95 -34.84 -5.63 12.97
CA ASN A 95 -36.20 -5.70 13.47
C ASN A 95 -36.95 -6.70 12.59
N ASP A 96 -37.51 -7.77 13.16
CA ASP A 96 -38.66 -8.52 12.64
C ASP A 96 -39.23 -9.40 13.77
N ASP A 97 -40.35 -8.94 14.32
CA ASP A 97 -41.58 -9.62 14.75
C ASP A 97 -41.63 -10.97 15.55
N MET A 98 -42.64 -10.97 16.45
CA MET A 98 -43.39 -12.08 17.07
C MET A 98 -42.96 -12.69 18.43
N VAL A 99 -43.56 -12.13 19.50
CA VAL A 99 -44.44 -12.77 20.51
C VAL A 99 -44.23 -14.26 20.82
N ILE A 100 -43.87 -14.63 22.07
CA ILE A 100 -44.51 -15.63 22.97
C ILE A 100 -44.11 -15.34 24.44
N ASP A 101 -45.06 -15.61 25.35
CA ASP A 101 -45.24 -15.23 26.75
C ASP A 101 -44.28 -15.80 27.83
N ASN A 102 -44.17 -15.01 28.91
CA ASN A 102 -44.09 -15.33 30.36
C ASN A 102 -43.43 -16.64 30.85
N GLU A 103 -42.37 -16.52 31.67
CA GLU A 103 -42.45 -16.63 33.14
C GLU A 103 -41.07 -16.44 33.81
N GLN A 104 -41.12 -16.05 35.08
CA GLN A 104 -40.05 -15.48 35.91
C GLN A 104 -38.87 -16.43 36.21
N THR A 105 -37.65 -15.93 36.01
CA THR A 105 -36.46 -16.30 36.81
C THR A 105 -35.68 -15.04 37.20
N LYS A 106 -35.54 -14.85 38.51
CA LYS A 106 -34.66 -13.87 39.17
C LYS A 106 -33.18 -14.20 38.91
N SER A 107 -32.33 -13.21 39.18
CA SER A 107 -30.86 -13.18 39.34
C SER A 107 -30.02 -13.05 38.07
N ASP A 108 -29.46 -11.85 37.85
CA ASP A 108 -28.01 -11.60 37.97
C ASP A 108 -27.68 -10.17 37.48
N GLU A 109 -27.57 -9.23 38.42
CA GLU A 109 -26.83 -7.98 38.21
C GLU A 109 -25.33 -8.31 38.33
N ASP A 110 -24.68 -8.67 37.23
CA ASP A 110 -23.22 -8.79 37.22
C ASP A 110 -22.65 -8.64 35.80
N LYS A 111 -21.79 -7.61 35.65
CA LYS A 111 -20.61 -7.56 34.77
C LYS A 111 -20.81 -7.54 33.25
N ASP A 112 -20.76 -6.34 32.69
CA ASP A 112 -19.93 -6.05 31.52
C ASP A 112 -19.43 -4.59 31.60
N LYS A 113 -18.43 -4.36 32.46
CA LYS A 113 -17.56 -3.20 32.30
C LYS A 113 -16.60 -3.53 31.17
N ASP A 114 -17.01 -3.25 29.93
CA ASP A 114 -16.11 -3.18 28.80
C ASP A 114 -14.95 -2.25 29.16
N LYS A 115 -13.81 -2.83 29.52
CA LYS A 115 -12.58 -2.09 29.80
C LYS A 115 -12.17 -1.44 28.49
N TYR A 116 -12.43 -0.14 28.36
CA TYR A 116 -11.90 0.68 27.28
C TYR A 116 -10.37 0.55 27.22
N VAL A 117 -9.87 -0.21 26.25
CA VAL A 117 -8.44 -0.37 25.96
C VAL A 117 -8.09 0.64 24.87
N LYS A 118 -7.26 1.64 25.21
CA LYS A 118 -6.74 2.55 24.18
C LYS A 118 -5.75 1.79 23.29
N SER A 119 -5.94 1.88 21.98
CA SER A 119 -5.05 1.23 21.01
C SER A 119 -4.23 2.27 20.26
N TYR A 120 -2.93 2.01 20.08
CA TYR A 120 -2.02 2.85 19.30
C TYR A 120 -1.34 2.02 18.23
N LEU A 121 -1.20 2.57 17.02
CA LEU A 121 -0.42 2.00 15.93
C LEU A 121 1.02 2.52 16.02
N VAL A 122 2.00 1.62 16.08
CA VAL A 122 3.43 1.97 16.09
C VAL A 122 4.01 1.70 14.72
N SER A 123 4.45 2.74 14.02
CA SER A 123 5.06 2.63 12.69
C SER A 123 6.43 3.29 12.67
N VAL A 124 7.30 2.84 11.77
CA VAL A 124 8.60 3.47 11.51
C VAL A 124 8.57 4.01 10.10
N ILE A 125 8.83 5.30 9.95
CA ILE A 125 8.79 5.98 8.66
C ILE A 125 10.23 6.23 8.19
N PRO A 126 10.65 5.67 7.04
CA PRO A 126 11.96 5.96 6.46
C PRO A 126 12.16 7.45 6.22
N LYS A 127 13.40 7.95 6.40
CA LYS A 127 13.72 9.36 6.12
C LYS A 127 13.50 9.78 4.66
N SER A 128 13.49 8.83 3.72
CA SER A 128 13.34 9.09 2.29
C SER A 128 11.93 9.54 1.88
N THR A 129 10.91 9.39 2.74
CA THR A 129 9.49 9.59 2.36
C THR A 129 8.99 11.02 2.59
N LYS A 130 9.85 12.01 2.85
CA LYS A 130 9.44 13.42 2.99
C LYS A 130 9.57 14.19 1.66
N HIS A 131 8.59 14.06 0.77
CA HIS A 131 8.33 15.06 -0.29
C HIS A 131 6.84 15.10 -0.63
N GLN A 132 6.07 15.91 0.12
CA GLN A 132 5.06 16.85 -0.40
C GLN A 132 4.26 17.43 0.77
N SER A 133 4.76 18.54 1.29
CA SER A 133 3.94 19.62 1.83
C SER A 133 4.30 20.85 0.99
N THR A 134 3.42 21.17 0.05
CA THR A 134 3.07 22.50 -0.49
C THR A 134 4.09 23.64 -0.38
N THR A 135 4.37 24.25 -1.55
CA THR A 135 4.73 25.67 -1.81
C THR A 135 6.17 25.97 -2.27
N SER A 136 6.25 26.74 -3.35
CA SER A 136 7.38 27.52 -3.88
C SER A 136 8.53 26.79 -4.61
N THR A 137 8.49 26.90 -5.94
CA THR A 137 9.54 27.46 -6.79
C THR A 137 10.94 27.52 -6.17
N THR A 138 11.87 26.67 -6.62
CA THR A 138 13.21 27.08 -7.07
C THR A 138 13.92 25.89 -7.70
N THR A 139 14.19 26.06 -8.99
CA THR A 139 15.15 25.33 -9.81
C THR A 139 16.49 25.17 -9.09
N SER A 140 16.84 23.97 -8.65
CA SER A 140 18.25 23.59 -8.55
C SER A 140 18.41 22.09 -8.82
N ASN A 141 19.10 21.83 -9.92
CA ASN A 141 19.68 20.56 -10.27
C ASN A 141 20.65 20.14 -9.15
N GLN A 142 20.26 19.18 -8.33
CA GLN A 142 21.22 18.35 -7.60
C GLN A 142 20.78 16.89 -7.70
N SER A 143 21.56 16.15 -8.49
CA SER A 143 21.57 14.70 -8.59
C SER A 143 21.83 14.09 -7.21
N GLY A 144 20.77 13.95 -6.41
CA GLY A 144 20.80 13.36 -5.08
C GLY A 144 20.65 11.86 -5.18
N SER A 145 21.67 11.14 -4.69
CA SER A 145 21.70 9.70 -4.41
C SER A 145 20.31 9.10 -4.19
N LYS A 146 19.77 8.40 -5.20
CA LYS A 146 18.54 7.61 -5.08
C LYS A 146 18.78 6.55 -4.01
N ALA A 147 18.08 6.68 -2.89
CA ALA A 147 18.04 5.69 -1.83
C ALA A 147 17.73 4.32 -2.46
N ILE A 148 18.56 3.32 -2.15
CA ILE A 148 18.28 1.90 -2.36
C ILE A 148 17.08 1.58 -1.46
N SER A 149 15.90 1.95 -1.94
CA SER A 149 14.63 1.79 -1.25
C SER A 149 14.19 0.37 -1.57
N ALA A 150 13.98 -0.44 -0.54
CA ALA A 150 13.38 -1.76 -0.69
C ALA A 150 12.15 -1.66 -1.60
N ILE A 151 12.01 -2.60 -2.52
CA ILE A 151 10.87 -2.71 -3.45
C ILE A 151 9.58 -2.47 -2.65
N ALA A 152 8.87 -1.39 -2.95
CA ALA A 152 7.61 -1.08 -2.27
C ALA A 152 6.54 -1.98 -2.88
N LEU A 153 6.26 -3.12 -2.24
CA LEU A 153 5.25 -4.06 -2.71
C LEU A 153 3.85 -3.42 -2.58
N PRO A 154 3.05 -3.37 -3.66
CA PRO A 154 1.66 -2.92 -3.59
C PRO A 154 0.85 -3.80 -2.63
N LYS A 155 0.18 -3.19 -1.65
CA LYS A 155 -0.73 -3.88 -0.73
C LYS A 155 -2.18 -3.68 -1.13
N GLU A 156 -3.06 -4.45 -0.53
CA GLU A 156 -4.50 -4.22 -0.66
C GLU A 156 -4.87 -2.81 -0.17
N ASN A 157 -5.77 -2.16 -0.90
CA ASN A 157 -6.22 -0.79 -0.72
C ASN A 157 -5.21 0.31 -1.06
N ASP A 158 -3.97 -0.02 -1.41
CA ASP A 158 -3.01 0.99 -1.89
C ASP A 158 -3.48 1.57 -3.22
N ILE A 159 -3.20 2.86 -3.41
CA ILE A 159 -3.41 3.54 -4.68
C ILE A 159 -2.13 3.46 -5.49
N VAL A 160 -2.28 3.05 -6.75
CA VAL A 160 -1.20 2.81 -7.69
C VAL A 160 -1.45 3.55 -9.00
N LEU A 161 -0.36 3.96 -9.64
CA LEU A 161 -0.37 4.42 -11.02
C LEU A 161 0.00 3.25 -11.93
N VAL A 162 -0.87 2.99 -12.90
CA VAL A 162 -0.72 1.88 -13.84
C VAL A 162 -0.74 2.36 -15.28
N ARG A 163 0.00 1.71 -16.16
CA ARG A 163 -0.08 1.91 -17.60
C ARG A 163 -0.89 0.78 -18.23
N ILE A 164 -1.89 1.13 -19.04
CA ILE A 164 -2.71 0.16 -19.76
C ILE A 164 -1.88 -0.45 -20.90
N THR A 165 -1.74 -1.77 -20.92
CA THR A 165 -0.94 -2.48 -21.94
C THR A 165 -1.83 -3.12 -22.99
N LYS A 166 -2.93 -3.74 -22.58
CA LYS A 166 -3.84 -4.47 -23.47
C LYS A 166 -5.27 -4.37 -22.97
N ILE A 167 -6.20 -4.21 -23.90
CA ILE A 167 -7.63 -4.11 -23.60
C ILE A 167 -8.37 -5.26 -24.28
N THR A 168 -9.27 -5.90 -23.55
CA THR A 168 -10.20 -6.90 -24.09
C THR A 168 -11.64 -6.41 -23.94
N LYS A 169 -12.65 -7.23 -24.26
CA LYS A 169 -14.05 -6.84 -24.00
C LYS A 169 -14.43 -6.88 -22.51
N ILE A 170 -13.70 -7.67 -21.72
CA ILE A 170 -14.09 -8.03 -20.33
C ILE A 170 -13.15 -7.40 -19.31
N GLN A 171 -11.89 -7.19 -19.67
CA GLN A 171 -10.87 -6.70 -18.75
C GLN A 171 -9.72 -5.95 -19.45
N ALA A 172 -9.09 -5.02 -18.72
CA ALA A 172 -7.92 -4.27 -19.14
C ALA A 172 -6.72 -4.79 -18.36
N TYR A 173 -5.68 -5.17 -19.11
CA TYR A 173 -4.38 -5.51 -18.56
C TYR A 173 -3.56 -4.23 -18.44
N CYS A 174 -2.85 -4.14 -17.34
CA CYS A 174 -2.01 -3.00 -17.02
C CYS A 174 -0.74 -3.45 -16.31
N GLU A 175 0.21 -2.53 -16.22
CA GLU A 175 1.43 -2.69 -15.45
C GLU A 175 1.50 -1.58 -14.39
N ILE A 176 1.93 -1.93 -13.20
CA ILE A 176 2.03 -1.01 -12.08
C ILE A 176 3.38 -0.32 -12.13
N ILE A 177 3.37 1.02 -12.25
CA ILE A 177 4.57 1.84 -12.40
C ILE A 177 5.03 2.38 -11.04
N SER A 178 4.10 2.88 -10.24
CA SER A 178 4.41 3.46 -8.93
C SER A 178 3.23 3.38 -7.97
N LEU A 179 3.53 3.49 -6.67
CA LEU A 179 2.52 3.78 -5.65
C LEU A 179 2.30 5.30 -5.57
N ASP A 180 1.09 5.73 -5.20
CA ASP A 180 0.77 7.14 -4.97
C ASP A 180 1.68 7.77 -3.89
N THR A 181 2.19 6.93 -2.96
CA THR A 181 3.11 7.32 -1.88
C THR A 181 4.54 7.63 -2.36
N THR A 182 4.76 8.36 -3.46
CA THR A 182 6.07 8.83 -3.95
C THR A 182 7.21 7.79 -4.09
N THR A 183 6.95 6.52 -3.79
CA THR A 183 7.91 5.43 -3.84
C THR A 183 7.73 4.72 -5.17
N ASN A 184 8.77 4.77 -5.98
CA ASN A 184 8.87 3.88 -7.12
C ASN A 184 8.86 2.44 -6.60
N ILE A 185 8.10 1.57 -7.25
CA ILE A 185 8.03 0.16 -6.87
C ILE A 185 9.37 -0.50 -7.18
N LEU A 186 9.90 -0.23 -8.38
CA LEU A 186 11.21 -0.68 -8.82
C LEU A 186 12.20 0.48 -8.80
N PRO A 187 13.44 0.25 -8.38
CA PRO A 187 14.47 1.30 -8.36
C PRO A 187 14.94 1.71 -9.78
N ASP A 188 14.81 0.80 -10.75
CA ASP A 188 15.21 0.98 -12.15
C ASP A 188 14.15 0.38 -13.08
N SER A 189 13.81 1.11 -14.15
CA SER A 189 12.86 0.67 -15.18
C SER A 189 13.54 -0.01 -16.37
N GLY A 190 14.87 -0.15 -16.37
CA GLY A 190 15.62 -0.84 -17.42
C GLY A 190 15.79 -0.03 -18.71
N LEU A 191 15.60 1.30 -18.66
CA LEU A 191 15.85 2.16 -19.83
C LEU A 191 17.32 2.07 -20.24
N GLY A 192 17.56 1.83 -21.54
CA GLY A 192 18.90 1.72 -22.11
C GLY A 192 19.53 0.32 -22.03
N ASN A 193 18.94 -0.63 -21.30
CA ASN A 193 19.48 -2.00 -21.21
C ASN A 193 19.48 -2.74 -22.56
N ASN A 194 18.51 -2.44 -23.42
CA ASN A 194 18.33 -3.06 -24.74
C ASN A 194 18.92 -2.21 -25.89
N GLY A 195 19.76 -1.22 -25.58
CA GLY A 195 20.40 -0.34 -26.56
C GLY A 195 19.50 0.80 -27.05
N ASN A 196 20.04 1.59 -27.99
CA ASN A 196 19.51 2.91 -28.36
C ASN A 196 18.17 2.88 -29.13
N GLY A 197 17.79 1.73 -29.68
CA GLY A 197 16.58 1.58 -30.53
C GLY A 197 15.36 0.97 -29.83
N SER A 198 15.53 0.42 -28.61
CA SER A 198 14.44 -0.25 -27.90
C SER A 198 13.69 0.76 -27.04
N HIS A 199 12.53 1.22 -27.50
CA HIS A 199 11.62 2.09 -26.74
C HIS A 199 10.69 1.31 -25.78
N VAL A 200 10.84 -0.02 -25.71
CA VAL A 200 10.10 -0.91 -24.80
C VAL A 200 11.12 -1.80 -24.06
N SER A 201 10.84 -2.13 -22.80
CA SER A 201 11.61 -3.08 -21.99
C SER A 201 11.55 -4.52 -22.54
N MET A 202 10.58 -4.83 -23.41
CA MET A 202 10.47 -6.12 -24.06
C MET A 202 10.87 -6.02 -25.54
N SER A 203 11.98 -6.67 -25.92
CA SER A 203 12.28 -6.94 -27.33
C SER A 203 11.63 -8.25 -27.73
N ILE A 204 10.58 -8.21 -28.55
CA ILE A 204 9.95 -9.41 -29.14
C ILE A 204 10.84 -9.99 -30.25
N THR A 205 11.89 -9.28 -30.68
CA THR A 205 12.77 -9.70 -31.76
C THR A 205 13.96 -8.73 -31.84
N GLY A 206 15.18 -9.22 -31.70
CA GLY A 206 16.34 -8.55 -32.32
C GLY A 206 17.49 -8.03 -31.46
N SER A 207 17.63 -8.33 -30.16
CA SER A 207 18.88 -7.99 -29.45
C SER A 207 19.27 -9.00 -28.37
N ASN A 208 20.58 -9.29 -28.27
CA ASN A 208 21.17 -10.48 -27.63
C ASN A 208 21.11 -10.54 -26.08
N SER A 209 20.36 -9.66 -25.41
CA SER A 209 20.25 -9.62 -23.94
C SER A 209 19.35 -10.73 -23.38
N GLN A 210 18.30 -11.13 -24.11
CA GLN A 210 17.35 -12.17 -23.69
C GLN A 210 17.85 -13.61 -23.88
N HIS A 211 18.75 -13.88 -24.84
CA HIS A 211 19.29 -15.24 -24.99
C HIS A 211 20.10 -15.67 -23.76
N ASN A 212 20.75 -14.70 -23.10
CA ASN A 212 21.42 -14.92 -21.82
C ASN A 212 20.44 -15.04 -20.64
N PHE A 213 19.19 -14.60 -20.76
CA PHE A 213 18.18 -14.72 -19.70
C PHE A 213 17.70 -16.17 -19.54
N ASN A 214 17.49 -16.89 -20.65
CA ASN A 214 17.20 -18.33 -20.57
C ASN A 214 18.38 -19.09 -19.96
N GLN A 215 19.62 -18.67 -20.21
CA GLN A 215 20.79 -19.30 -19.58
C GLN A 215 20.99 -18.89 -18.12
N ASN A 216 20.74 -17.63 -17.75
CA ASN A 216 20.86 -17.14 -16.38
C ASN A 216 19.71 -17.58 -15.46
N SER A 217 18.48 -17.73 -15.98
CA SER A 217 17.36 -18.32 -15.24
C SER A 217 17.57 -19.82 -14.98
N ILE A 218 18.16 -20.54 -15.96
CA ILE A 218 18.58 -21.94 -15.77
C ILE A 218 19.81 -22.02 -14.83
N ALA A 219 20.81 -21.15 -14.95
CA ALA A 219 22.02 -21.18 -14.11
C ALA A 219 21.75 -20.79 -12.65
N SER A 220 20.83 -19.85 -12.39
CA SER A 220 20.42 -19.47 -11.03
C SER A 220 19.45 -20.45 -10.38
N SER A 221 18.76 -21.28 -11.18
CA SER A 221 17.90 -22.36 -10.66
C SER A 221 18.68 -23.43 -9.87
N GLN A 222 20.01 -23.48 -9.98
CA GLN A 222 20.87 -24.41 -9.23
C GLN A 222 21.46 -23.82 -7.93
N SER A 223 21.41 -22.51 -7.71
CA SER A 223 22.03 -21.86 -6.52
C SER A 223 21.07 -21.05 -5.66
N THR A 224 19.82 -20.88 -6.10
CA THR A 224 18.77 -20.16 -5.36
C THR A 224 17.47 -20.95 -5.34
N ASN A 225 16.78 -20.99 -4.19
CA ASN A 225 15.56 -21.76 -3.96
C ASN A 225 14.53 -21.57 -5.10
N GLN A 226 13.84 -22.65 -5.50
CA GLN A 226 12.83 -22.70 -6.58
C GLN A 226 11.69 -21.67 -6.50
N SER A 227 11.64 -20.85 -5.44
CA SER A 227 10.67 -19.79 -5.20
C SER A 227 11.17 -18.36 -5.50
N VAL A 228 12.42 -18.17 -5.92
CA VAL A 228 12.96 -16.84 -6.27
C VAL A 228 12.77 -16.59 -7.78
N GLN A 229 11.66 -15.96 -8.15
CA GLN A 229 11.51 -15.42 -9.51
C GLN A 229 12.44 -14.20 -9.64
N ILE A 230 13.45 -14.30 -10.50
CA ILE A 230 14.30 -13.17 -10.87
C ILE A 230 13.49 -12.30 -11.82
N TYR A 231 12.98 -11.18 -11.33
CA TYR A 231 12.37 -10.16 -12.19
C TYR A 231 13.41 -9.67 -13.20
N GLU A 232 13.04 -9.64 -14.48
CA GLU A 232 13.87 -8.99 -15.49
C GLU A 232 14.00 -7.49 -15.16
N LEU A 233 15.15 -6.89 -15.46
CA LEU A 233 15.34 -5.46 -15.22
C LEU A 233 14.31 -4.66 -16.05
N GLY A 234 13.35 -4.05 -15.36
CA GLY A 234 12.21 -3.37 -15.98
C GLY A 234 10.92 -4.17 -16.10
N GLU A 235 10.83 -5.38 -15.53
CA GLU A 235 9.56 -6.11 -15.41
C GLU A 235 8.72 -5.53 -14.26
N ASN A 236 7.72 -4.73 -14.64
CA ASN A 236 6.74 -4.17 -13.71
C ASN A 236 5.74 -5.24 -13.25
N PHE A 237 5.18 -5.07 -12.05
CA PHE A 237 4.06 -5.90 -11.58
C PHE A 237 2.86 -5.74 -12.52
N LYS A 238 2.22 -6.84 -12.89
CA LYS A 238 1.07 -6.84 -13.80
C LYS A 238 -0.23 -6.71 -13.01
N GLY A 239 -1.22 -6.04 -13.58
CA GLY A 239 -2.53 -5.85 -12.97
C GLY A 239 -3.66 -6.02 -13.98
N ILE A 240 -4.86 -6.32 -13.47
CA ILE A 240 -6.08 -6.46 -14.25
C ILE A 240 -7.18 -5.58 -13.65
N ILE A 241 -7.82 -4.78 -14.50
CA ILE A 241 -9.05 -4.05 -14.19
C ILE A 241 -10.19 -4.75 -14.92
N ARG A 242 -11.12 -5.36 -14.18
CA ARG A 242 -12.30 -6.01 -14.76
C ARG A 242 -13.36 -4.96 -15.10
N ILE A 243 -14.22 -5.25 -16.07
CA ILE A 243 -15.34 -4.37 -16.47
C ILE A 243 -16.22 -3.92 -15.29
N ASN A 244 -16.47 -4.82 -14.34
CA ASN A 244 -17.30 -4.55 -13.16
C ASN A 244 -16.62 -3.62 -12.13
N ASP A 245 -15.30 -3.45 -12.21
CA ASP A 245 -14.52 -2.68 -11.23
C ASP A 245 -14.18 -1.26 -11.72
N ILE A 246 -14.80 -0.79 -12.81
CA ILE A 246 -14.48 0.51 -13.43
C ILE A 246 -15.30 1.64 -12.83
N ARG A 247 -16.59 1.40 -12.58
CA ARG A 247 -17.49 2.37 -11.97
C ARG A 247 -18.28 1.72 -10.85
N SER A 248 -18.66 2.53 -9.87
CA SER A 248 -19.57 2.10 -8.81
C SER A 248 -21.01 1.92 -9.30
N THR A 249 -21.40 2.62 -10.37
CA THR A 249 -22.74 2.61 -10.97
C THR A 249 -22.70 2.09 -12.41
N GLU A 250 -23.83 1.58 -12.88
CA GLU A 250 -24.05 1.17 -14.29
C GLU A 250 -23.05 0.14 -14.86
N ARG A 251 -22.54 -0.77 -14.02
CA ARG A 251 -21.50 -1.76 -14.39
C ARG A 251 -21.83 -2.55 -15.66
N ASP A 252 -23.10 -2.89 -15.88
CA ASP A 252 -23.54 -3.74 -17.00
C ASP A 252 -23.55 -3.04 -18.37
N LYS A 253 -23.62 -1.69 -18.40
CA LYS A 253 -23.71 -0.92 -19.65
C LYS A 253 -22.34 -0.44 -20.14
N LEU A 254 -21.28 -0.69 -19.36
CA LEU A 254 -19.96 -0.15 -19.65
C LEU A 254 -19.31 -0.83 -20.84
N LYS A 255 -18.57 -0.05 -21.61
CA LYS A 255 -17.68 -0.54 -22.67
C LYS A 255 -16.27 -0.17 -22.30
N LEU A 256 -15.41 -1.17 -22.20
CA LEU A 256 -14.04 -0.97 -21.77
C LEU A 256 -13.25 -0.05 -22.71
N ILE A 257 -13.53 -0.14 -24.01
CA ILE A 257 -12.91 0.68 -25.06
C ILE A 257 -13.24 2.17 -24.98
N ASP A 258 -14.34 2.53 -24.30
CA ASP A 258 -14.75 3.92 -24.05
C ASP A 258 -14.21 4.44 -22.71
N CYS A 259 -13.64 3.56 -21.88
CA CYS A 259 -13.08 3.91 -20.58
C CYS A 259 -11.56 4.08 -20.64
N PHE A 260 -10.88 3.19 -21.35
CA PHE A 260 -9.42 3.15 -21.43
C PHE A 260 -8.95 2.90 -22.86
N LYS A 261 -7.73 3.35 -23.17
CA LYS A 261 -6.95 3.02 -24.36
C LYS A 261 -5.57 2.46 -23.97
N PRO A 262 -4.93 1.66 -24.82
CA PRO A 262 -3.55 1.25 -24.60
C PRO A 262 -2.63 2.48 -24.50
N GLY A 263 -1.71 2.46 -23.54
CA GLY A 263 -0.78 3.56 -23.27
C GLY A 263 -1.28 4.59 -22.24
N ASP A 264 -2.56 4.58 -21.88
CA ASP A 264 -3.09 5.48 -20.85
C ASP A 264 -2.47 5.20 -19.48
N ILE A 265 -2.26 6.26 -18.71
CA ILE A 265 -1.86 6.18 -17.30
C ILE A 265 -3.09 6.37 -16.42
N VAL A 266 -3.36 5.36 -15.60
CA VAL A 266 -4.57 5.24 -14.79
C VAL A 266 -4.20 5.17 -13.32
N LYS A 267 -4.84 6.00 -12.51
CA LYS A 267 -4.83 5.89 -11.05
C LYS A 267 -5.85 4.84 -10.64
N ALA A 268 -5.41 3.77 -9.99
CA ALA A 268 -6.25 2.66 -9.60
C ALA A 268 -5.95 2.24 -8.15
N GLN A 269 -6.90 1.58 -7.50
CA GLN A 269 -6.72 1.02 -6.17
C GLN A 269 -6.59 -0.50 -6.25
N VAL A 270 -5.65 -1.07 -5.51
CA VAL A 270 -5.51 -2.53 -5.40
C VAL A 270 -6.66 -3.09 -4.57
N ILE A 271 -7.44 -4.00 -5.15
CA ILE A 271 -8.51 -4.73 -4.44
C ILE A 271 -7.89 -5.91 -3.69
N SER A 272 -7.10 -6.72 -4.41
CA SER A 272 -6.50 -7.94 -3.90
C SER A 272 -5.22 -8.24 -4.67
N LEU A 273 -4.33 -9.01 -4.05
CA LEU A 273 -3.05 -9.43 -4.65
C LEU A 273 -3.22 -10.41 -5.81
N GLY A 274 -4.38 -11.08 -5.92
CA GLY A 274 -4.70 -12.00 -7.00
C GLY A 274 -3.99 -13.36 -6.90
N ASP A 275 -3.48 -13.86 -8.03
CA ASP A 275 -2.93 -15.22 -8.21
C ASP A 275 -1.40 -15.24 -8.32
N GLY A 276 -0.73 -14.15 -7.93
CA GLY A 276 0.72 -13.96 -8.04
C GLY A 276 1.19 -13.54 -9.44
N SER A 277 0.35 -13.70 -10.47
CA SER A 277 0.63 -13.22 -11.82
C SER A 277 0.09 -11.81 -12.04
N ASN A 278 -1.13 -11.53 -11.54
CA ASN A 278 -1.78 -10.24 -11.74
C ASN A 278 -2.47 -9.75 -10.47
N TYR A 279 -2.26 -8.47 -10.13
CA TYR A 279 -3.04 -7.77 -9.11
C TYR A 279 -4.43 -7.44 -9.63
N TYR A 280 -5.46 -7.52 -8.79
CA TYR A 280 -6.79 -7.03 -9.14
C TYR A 280 -6.93 -5.58 -8.73
N LEU A 281 -7.27 -4.72 -9.68
CA LEU A 281 -7.36 -3.29 -9.48
C LEU A 281 -8.77 -2.78 -9.76
N THR A 282 -9.18 -1.74 -9.03
CA THR A 282 -10.43 -1.02 -9.25
C THR A 282 -10.17 0.44 -9.59
N THR A 283 -11.05 0.99 -10.42
CA THR A 283 -11.16 2.44 -10.61
C THR A 283 -12.55 2.93 -10.21
N ALA A 284 -13.31 2.20 -9.41
CA ALA A 284 -14.72 2.49 -9.13
C ALA A 284 -14.98 3.77 -8.30
N LYS A 285 -13.95 4.46 -7.84
CA LYS A 285 -14.04 5.74 -7.13
C LYS A 285 -13.87 6.94 -8.07
N ASN A 286 -14.20 8.14 -7.61
CA ASN A 286 -14.25 9.35 -8.45
C ASN A 286 -12.85 9.93 -8.74
N GLU A 287 -11.95 9.82 -7.77
CA GLU A 287 -10.54 10.23 -7.81
C GLU A 287 -9.65 9.22 -8.58
N LEU A 288 -10.18 8.04 -8.88
CA LEU A 288 -9.50 7.01 -9.66
C LEU A 288 -9.87 7.15 -11.14
N GLY A 289 -9.07 6.62 -12.06
CA GLY A 289 -9.31 6.72 -13.50
C GLY A 289 -8.09 7.21 -14.27
N VAL A 290 -8.30 7.54 -15.54
CA VAL A 290 -7.28 8.07 -16.44
C VAL A 290 -6.82 9.43 -15.93
N VAL A 291 -5.51 9.57 -15.74
CA VAL A 291 -4.84 10.82 -15.33
C VAL A 291 -4.09 11.41 -16.51
N PHE A 292 -3.36 10.57 -17.26
CA PHE A 292 -2.67 10.98 -18.48
C PHE A 292 -3.10 10.10 -19.64
N ALA A 293 -3.36 10.74 -20.76
CA ALA A 293 -3.65 10.09 -22.02
C ALA A 293 -3.04 10.90 -23.16
N LYS A 294 -2.89 10.22 -24.29
CA LYS A 294 -2.52 10.82 -25.56
C LYS A 294 -3.64 10.59 -26.57
N SER A 295 -3.75 11.53 -27.50
CA SER A 295 -4.63 11.45 -28.66
C SER A 295 -4.17 10.32 -29.60
N GLU A 296 -5.09 9.81 -30.42
CA GLU A 296 -4.81 8.82 -31.46
C GLU A 296 -4.07 7.57 -30.95
N ASN A 297 -4.56 7.00 -29.83
CA ASN A 297 -3.99 5.79 -29.24
C ASN A 297 -2.49 5.87 -28.87
N GLY A 298 -1.96 7.07 -28.64
CA GLY A 298 -0.55 7.27 -28.24
C GLY A 298 0.34 7.98 -29.25
N ALA A 299 -0.14 8.16 -30.49
CA ALA A 299 0.63 8.84 -31.54
C ALA A 299 0.56 10.37 -31.45
N GLY A 300 -0.55 10.90 -30.94
CA GLY A 300 -0.80 12.34 -30.86
C GLY A 300 -0.32 13.00 -29.57
N ASP A 301 -0.82 14.22 -29.37
CA ASP A 301 -0.49 15.07 -28.24
C ASP A 301 -1.19 14.65 -26.94
N LEU A 302 -0.76 15.26 -25.83
CA LEU A 302 -1.37 15.04 -24.52
C LEU A 302 -2.81 15.56 -24.49
N MET A 303 -3.70 14.76 -23.91
CA MET A 303 -5.09 15.13 -23.72
C MET A 303 -5.35 15.58 -22.28
N TYR A 304 -6.35 16.45 -22.12
CA TYR A 304 -6.78 16.96 -20.83
C TYR A 304 -8.25 16.57 -20.57
N PRO A 305 -8.61 16.21 -19.32
CA PRO A 305 -10.00 15.89 -18.99
C PRO A 305 -10.87 17.15 -19.04
N ILE A 306 -11.92 17.13 -19.87
CA ILE A 306 -12.99 18.16 -19.84
C ILE A 306 -13.99 17.77 -18.75
N ASP A 307 -14.38 16.50 -18.75
CA ASP A 307 -15.42 15.95 -17.89
C ASP A 307 -14.99 14.56 -17.40
N TRP A 308 -15.78 13.93 -16.51
CA TRP A 308 -15.50 12.58 -16.00
C TRP A 308 -15.54 11.48 -17.08
N GLN A 309 -16.09 11.76 -18.28
CA GLN A 309 -16.14 10.82 -19.41
C GLN A 309 -15.33 11.22 -20.66
N ASN A 310 -14.87 12.47 -20.77
CA ASN A 310 -14.35 12.99 -22.03
C ASN A 310 -13.02 13.72 -21.81
N MET A 311 -12.04 13.41 -22.66
CA MET A 311 -10.77 14.14 -22.76
C MET A 311 -10.68 14.85 -24.10
N ILE A 312 -10.01 15.99 -24.14
CA ILE A 312 -9.75 16.75 -25.36
C ILE A 312 -8.26 16.93 -25.57
N ASP A 313 -7.85 16.81 -26.81
CA ASP A 313 -6.57 17.32 -27.27
C ASP A 313 -6.73 18.80 -27.66
N ILE A 314 -5.97 19.67 -27.00
CA ILE A 314 -6.05 21.12 -27.19
C ILE A 314 -5.63 21.52 -28.61
N ASN A 315 -4.69 20.78 -29.22
CA ASN A 315 -4.12 21.14 -30.51
C ASN A 315 -5.00 20.66 -31.67
N SER A 316 -5.47 19.41 -31.60
CA SER A 316 -6.34 18.84 -32.66
C SER A 316 -7.82 19.16 -32.47
N GLY A 317 -8.26 19.50 -31.25
CA GLY A 317 -9.67 19.68 -30.91
C GLY A 317 -10.48 18.38 -30.85
N VAL A 318 -9.82 17.22 -30.98
CA VAL A 318 -10.49 15.91 -30.97
C VAL A 318 -10.88 15.55 -29.53
N ILE A 319 -12.14 15.13 -29.35
CA ILE A 319 -12.68 14.67 -28.08
C ILE A 319 -12.76 13.13 -28.09
N GLU A 320 -12.12 12.50 -27.11
CA GLU A 320 -12.15 11.05 -26.91
C GLU A 320 -12.81 10.68 -25.58
N LYS A 321 -13.55 9.57 -25.58
CA LYS A 321 -14.16 9.03 -24.36
C LYS A 321 -13.14 8.26 -23.53
N ARG A 322 -13.07 8.58 -22.25
CA ARG A 322 -12.15 8.02 -21.24
C ARG A 322 -12.84 8.09 -19.87
N LYS A 323 -12.53 7.16 -18.95
CA LYS A 323 -12.99 7.24 -17.57
C LYS A 323 -11.97 8.08 -16.79
N ASN A 324 -12.21 9.37 -16.68
CA ASN A 324 -11.23 10.30 -16.11
C ASN A 324 -11.27 10.31 -14.58
N ALA A 325 -10.10 10.49 -13.97
CA ALA A 325 -10.01 10.80 -12.55
C ALA A 325 -10.39 12.26 -12.30
N ASN A 326 -11.07 12.55 -11.19
CA ASN A 326 -11.30 13.92 -10.78
C ASN A 326 -9.98 14.55 -10.28
N PRO A 327 -9.47 15.62 -10.94
CA PRO A 327 -8.18 16.19 -10.58
C PRO A 327 -8.18 16.99 -9.26
N PHE A 328 -9.35 17.36 -8.73
CA PHE A 328 -9.46 18.26 -7.56
C PHE A 328 -9.78 17.54 -6.25
N LEU A 329 -10.11 16.25 -6.28
CA LEU A 329 -10.31 15.45 -5.08
C LEU A 329 -8.96 14.87 -4.63
N GLN A 330 -8.44 15.36 -3.50
CA GLN A 330 -7.35 14.76 -2.72
C GLN A 330 -7.85 14.43 -1.32
#